data_AF-A0A531AVT8-F1
#
_entry.id   AF-A0A531AVT8-F1
#
_cell.length_a   1.000
_cell.length_b   1.000
_cell.length_c   1.000
_cell.angle_alpha   90.00
_cell.angle_beta   90.00
_cell.angle_gamma   90.00
#
_symmetry.space_group_name_H-M   'P 1'
#
loop_
_entity.id
_entity.type
_entity.pdbx_description
1 polymer ?
#
loop_
_entity_poly.entity_id
_entity_poly.type
_entity_poly.pdbx_seq_one_letter_code
_entity_poly.pdbx_strand_id
1 'polypeptide(L)'
;DRRFPFCTQDGLTDLAEKAGLGSIDSTRIEMPAVFKDFEDYWHPFTLGAGPAPGYCMSLEPAARQRLMERLRDSLPRGEDGSIPLKTRAWAVKAKVR
;
A
#
# COMPACT_ATOMS: atom_id res chain seq x y z
N ASP A 1 -5.08 -1.84 -11.60
CA ASP A 1 -4.43 -0.52 -11.45
C ASP A 1 -3.19 -0.50 -12.35
N ARG A 2 -3.04 0.51 -13.23
CA ARG A 2 -1.94 0.61 -14.20
C ARG A 2 -0.70 1.31 -13.64
N ARG A 3 -0.77 1.88 -12.43
CA ARG A 3 0.32 2.71 -11.89
C ARG A 3 1.57 1.90 -11.52
N PHE A 4 1.39 0.67 -11.04
CA PHE A 4 2.48 -0.23 -10.64
C PHE A 4 2.32 -1.60 -11.30
N PRO A 5 2.51 -1.72 -12.62
CA PRO A 5 2.24 -2.95 -13.36
C PRO A 5 3.17 -4.10 -12.95
N PHE A 6 4.34 -3.78 -12.38
CA PHE A 6 5.33 -4.74 -11.89
C PHE A 6 5.09 -5.19 -10.44
N CYS A 7 4.12 -4.63 -9.71
CA CYS A 7 3.79 -5.04 -8.35
C CYS A 7 2.96 -6.34 -8.33
N THR A 8 3.45 -7.34 -9.05
CA THR A 8 2.97 -8.72 -9.09
C THR A 8 4.15 -9.64 -8.82
N GLN A 9 3.89 -10.91 -8.47
CA GLN A 9 4.95 -11.89 -8.29
C GLN A 9 5.79 -12.04 -9.56
N ASP A 10 5.11 -12.25 -10.69
CA ASP A 10 5.75 -12.43 -12.00
C ASP A 10 6.48 -11.17 -12.43
N GLY A 11 5.88 -9.99 -12.22
CA GLY A 11 6.50 -8.71 -12.60
C GLY A 11 7.78 -8.42 -11.83
N LEU A 12 7.81 -8.71 -10.53
CA LEU A 12 9.02 -8.56 -9.73
C LEU A 12 10.08 -9.62 -10.09
N THR A 13 9.66 -10.83 -10.45
CA THR A 13 10.55 -11.92 -10.91
C THR A 13 11.21 -11.57 -12.24
N ASP A 14 10.42 -11.12 -13.22
CA ASP A 14 10.88 -10.68 -14.54
C ASP A 14 11.89 -9.51 -14.44
N LEU A 15 11.67 -8.57 -13.52
CA LEU A 15 12.63 -7.50 -13.23
C LEU A 15 13.98 -8.06 -12.73
N ALA A 16 13.97 -9.06 -11.85
CA ALA A 16 15.20 -9.68 -11.34
C ALA A 16 15.94 -10.48 -12.43
N GLU A 17 15.21 -11.17 -13.30
CA GLU A 17 15.77 -11.90 -14.45
C GLU A 17 16.44 -10.94 -15.45
N LYS A 18 15.76 -9.85 -15.81
CA LYS A 18 16.28 -8.81 -16.71
C LYS A 18 17.50 -8.10 -16.13
N ALA A 19 17.62 -8.02 -14.80
CA ALA A 19 18.81 -7.52 -14.12
C ALA A 19 19.99 -8.52 -14.14
N GLY A 20 19.82 -9.73 -14.68
CA GLY A 20 20.88 -10.74 -14.80
C GLY A 20 21.13 -11.56 -13.52
N LEU A 21 20.25 -11.45 -12.53
CA LEU A 21 20.38 -12.22 -11.29
C LEU A 21 20.15 -13.72 -11.54
N GLY A 22 20.70 -14.57 -10.67
CA GLY A 22 20.55 -16.02 -10.73
C GLY A 22 19.87 -16.58 -9.49
N SER A 23 19.41 -17.84 -9.57
CA SER A 23 18.74 -18.52 -8.43
C SER A 23 17.60 -17.69 -7.82
N ILE A 24 16.71 -17.17 -8.67
CA ILE A 24 15.63 -16.27 -8.26
C ILE A 24 14.50 -17.09 -7.64
N ASP A 25 14.11 -16.72 -6.43
CA ASP A 25 12.94 -17.21 -5.73
C ASP A 25 12.05 -16.02 -5.36
N SER A 26 10.76 -16.09 -5.69
CA SER A 26 9.80 -15.03 -5.42
C SER A 26 8.64 -15.54 -4.59
N THR A 27 8.18 -14.73 -3.64
CA THR A 27 7.10 -15.13 -2.75
C THR A 27 6.19 -13.98 -2.37
N ARG A 28 4.99 -14.34 -1.94
CA ARG A 28 4.00 -13.44 -1.38
C ARG A 28 4.17 -13.36 0.13
N ILE A 29 4.22 -12.14 0.66
CA ILE A 29 4.14 -11.87 2.09
C ILE A 29 2.82 -11.16 2.35
N GLU A 30 2.01 -11.70 3.26
CA GLU A 30 0.74 -11.08 3.69
C GLU A 30 0.77 -10.85 5.19
N MET A 31 0.39 -9.65 5.63
CA MET A 31 0.28 -9.29 7.03
C MET A 31 -0.82 -8.25 7.24
N PRO A 32 -1.50 -8.23 8.39
CA PRO A 32 -2.39 -7.13 8.71
C PRO A 32 -1.57 -5.85 8.97
N ALA A 33 -2.03 -4.73 8.42
CA ALA A 33 -1.73 -3.40 8.96
C ALA A 33 -2.90 -3.02 9.86
N VAL A 34 -2.62 -2.88 11.15
CA VAL A 34 -3.63 -2.50 12.14
C VAL A 34 -3.37 -1.07 12.55
N PHE A 35 -4.32 -0.19 12.26
CA PHE A 35 -4.32 1.18 12.76
C PHE A 35 -5.11 1.22 14.06
N LYS A 36 -4.64 2.00 15.02
CA LYS A 36 -5.28 2.13 16.33
C LYS A 36 -6.70 2.70 16.22
N ASP A 37 -6.87 3.71 15.39
CA ASP A 37 -8.12 4.42 15.17
C ASP A 37 -8.11 5.11 13.79
N PHE A 38 -9.14 5.90 13.50
CA PHE A 38 -9.23 6.60 12.21
C PHE A 38 -8.19 7.70 12.05
N GLU A 39 -7.77 8.37 13.14
CA GLU A 39 -6.77 9.43 13.04
C GLU A 39 -5.41 8.84 12.70
N ASP A 40 -5.05 7.71 13.32
CA ASP A 40 -3.86 6.94 12.99
C ASP A 40 -3.85 6.47 11.52
N TYR A 41 -5.01 6.05 10.99
CA TYR A 41 -5.17 5.74 9.56
C TYR A 41 -5.05 6.98 8.65
N TRP A 42 -5.64 8.10 9.04
CA TRP A 42 -5.78 9.29 8.18
C TRP A 42 -4.52 10.16 8.14
N HIS A 43 -3.81 10.26 9.26
CA HIS A 43 -2.66 11.14 9.42
C HIS A 43 -1.61 10.98 8.30
N PRO A 44 -1.21 9.77 7.86
CA PRO A 44 -0.26 9.58 6.76
C PRO A 44 -0.69 10.24 5.43
N PHE A 45 -1.98 10.34 5.16
CA PHE A 45 -2.50 10.98 3.94
C PHE A 45 -2.33 12.50 3.93
N THR A 46 -2.11 13.12 5.10
CA THR A 46 -1.90 14.55 5.25
C THR A 46 -0.44 14.98 5.06
N LEU A 47 0.50 14.03 5.10
CA LEU A 47 1.94 14.28 4.99
C LEU A 47 2.41 14.51 3.55
N GLY A 48 1.60 14.18 2.55
CA GLY A 48 1.87 14.42 1.13
C GLY A 48 2.91 13.51 0.46
N ALA A 49 3.55 12.60 1.20
CA ALA A 49 4.56 11.70 0.65
C ALA A 49 3.94 10.41 0.05
N GLY A 50 4.16 10.18 -1.24
CA GLY A 50 3.73 8.97 -1.95
C GLY A 50 2.39 9.10 -2.69
N PRO A 51 1.94 8.04 -3.38
CA PRO A 51 0.86 8.16 -4.35
C PRO A 51 -0.50 8.55 -3.76
N ALA A 52 -0.86 7.97 -2.62
CA ALA A 52 -2.16 8.22 -2.00
C ALA A 52 -2.19 9.53 -1.18
N PRO A 53 -1.16 9.86 -0.37
CA PRO A 53 -1.06 11.17 0.26
C PRO A 53 -0.92 12.32 -0.76
N GLY A 54 -0.15 12.11 -1.83
CA GLY A 54 -0.03 13.08 -2.93
C GLY A 54 -1.37 13.37 -3.62
N TYR A 55 -2.19 12.33 -3.86
CA TYR A 55 -3.57 12.52 -4.34
C TYR A 55 -4.43 13.30 -3.34
N CYS A 56 -4.36 12.94 -2.05
CA CYS A 56 -5.14 13.65 -1.02
C CYS A 56 -4.78 15.14 -0.93
N MET A 57 -3.50 15.48 -1.10
CA MET A 57 -3.02 16.86 -1.10
C MET A 57 -3.29 17.63 -2.40
N SER A 58 -3.51 16.94 -3.52
CA SER A 58 -3.91 17.57 -4.78
C SER A 58 -5.39 17.93 -4.85
N LEU A 59 -6.20 17.50 -3.88
CA LEU A 59 -7.63 17.78 -3.84
C LEU A 59 -7.90 19.15 -3.22
N GLU A 60 -8.88 19.86 -3.77
CA GLU A 60 -9.46 21.04 -3.13
C GLU A 60 -9.96 20.70 -1.71
N PRO A 61 -9.91 21.64 -0.75
CA PRO A 61 -10.24 21.37 0.66
C PRO A 61 -11.57 20.66 0.87
N ALA A 62 -12.62 21.07 0.14
CA ALA A 62 -13.94 20.45 0.24
C ALA A 62 -13.98 19.01 -0.32
N ALA A 63 -13.21 18.71 -1.37
CA ALA A 63 -13.11 17.36 -1.92
C ALA A 63 -12.32 16.44 -0.98
N ARG A 64 -11.25 16.96 -0.36
CA ARG A 64 -10.49 16.24 0.67
C ARG A 64 -11.35 15.93 1.90
N GLN A 65 -12.19 16.87 2.34
CA GLN A 65 -13.12 16.65 3.44
C GLN A 65 -14.12 15.52 3.12
N ARG A 66 -14.75 15.56 1.93
CA ARG A 66 -15.66 14.49 1.49
C ARG A 66 -14.96 13.13 1.41
N LEU A 67 -13.71 13.10 0.97
CA LEU A 67 -12.90 11.87 0.95
C LEU A 67 -12.69 11.34 2.38
N MET A 68 -12.29 12.20 3.31
CA MET A 68 -12.08 11.84 4.72
C MET A 68 -13.34 11.26 5.35
N GLU A 69 -14.50 11.91 5.17
CA GLU A 69 -15.79 11.44 5.69
C GLU A 69 -16.17 10.08 5.09
N ARG A 70 -16.05 9.92 3.77
CA ARG A 70 -16.34 8.65 3.09
C ARG A 70 -15.44 7.51 3.57
N LEU A 71 -14.15 7.78 3.81
CA LEU A 71 -13.23 6.78 4.38
C LEU A 71 -13.61 6.45 5.82
N ARG A 72 -13.99 7.44 6.63
CA ARG A 72 -14.41 7.23 8.01
C ARG A 72 -15.60 6.28 8.13
N ASP A 73 -16.54 6.35 7.20
CA ASP A 73 -17.76 5.53 7.20
C ASP A 73 -17.58 4.15 6.56
N SER A 74 -16.60 3.98 5.66
CA SER A 74 -16.44 2.76 4.85
C SER A 74 -15.39 1.78 5.36
N LEU A 75 -14.48 2.22 6.23
CA LEU A 75 -13.41 1.37 6.72
C LEU A 75 -13.93 0.29 7.70
N PRO A 76 -13.35 -0.92 7.68
CA PRO A 76 -13.64 -1.94 8.68
C PRO A 76 -13.21 -1.44 10.06
N ARG A 77 -13.98 -1.79 11.09
CA ARG A 77 -13.68 -1.44 12.48
C ARG A 77 -13.78 -2.66 13.39
N GLY A 78 -12.78 -2.84 14.24
CA GLY A 78 -12.84 -3.75 15.38
C GLY A 78 -13.72 -3.18 16.50
N GLU A 79 -14.09 -4.03 17.45
CA GLU A 79 -14.88 -3.63 18.62
C GLU A 79 -14.16 -2.59 19.50
N ASP A 80 -12.82 -2.61 19.47
CA ASP A 80 -11.94 -1.66 20.15
C ASP A 80 -11.70 -0.36 19.37
N GLY A 81 -12.31 -0.21 18.20
CA GLY A 81 -12.15 0.95 17.31
C GLY A 81 -10.97 0.85 16.33
N SER A 82 -10.17 -0.23 16.39
CA SER A 82 -9.06 -0.46 15.47
C SER A 82 -9.52 -0.66 14.03
N ILE A 83 -8.64 -0.37 13.08
CA ILE A 83 -8.91 -0.53 11.64
C ILE A 83 -7.90 -1.56 11.07
N PRO A 84 -8.31 -2.84 10.94
CA PRO A 84 -7.46 -3.86 10.35
C PRO A 84 -7.58 -3.85 8.81
N LEU A 85 -6.48 -3.60 8.12
CA LEU A 85 -6.37 -3.72 6.67
C LEU A 85 -5.41 -4.85 6.31
N LYS A 86 -5.68 -5.55 5.21
CA LYS A 86 -4.75 -6.55 4.68
C LYS A 86 -3.71 -5.86 3.84
N THR A 87 -2.44 -6.11 4.14
CA THR A 87 -1.33 -5.70 3.28
C THR A 87 -0.72 -6.91 2.60
N ARG A 88 -0.12 -6.66 1.44
CA ARG A 88 0.62 -7.65 0.67
C ARG A 88 1.88 -7.01 0.13
N ALA A 89 2.98 -7.76 0.21
CA ALA A 89 4.21 -7.47 -0.48
C ALA A 89 4.64 -8.67 -1.33
N TRP A 90 5.39 -8.39 -2.40
CA TRP A 90 6.11 -9.39 -3.16
C TRP A 90 7.58 -9.28 -2.79
N ALA A 91 8.21 -10.39 -2.44
CA ALA A 91 9.61 -10.47 -2.11
C ALA A 91 10.34 -11.32 -3.15
N VAL A 92 11.57 -10.93 -3.48
CA VAL A 92 12.49 -11.72 -4.30
C VAL A 92 13.78 -11.94 -3.53
N LYS A 93 14.28 -13.17 -3.56
CA LYS A 93 15.62 -13.55 -3.14
C LYS A 93 16.38 -14.07 -4.36
N ALA A 94 17.57 -13.55 -4.59
CA ALA A 94 18.40 -13.95 -5.73
C ALA A 94 19.89 -13.88 -5.37
N LYS A 95 20.74 -14.43 -6.24
CA LYS A 95 22.20 -14.35 -6.15
C LYS A 95 22.77 -13.51 -7.29
N VAL A 96 23.80 -12.73 -6.99
CA VAL A 96 24.65 -12.12 -8.01
C VAL A 96 25.46 -13.24 -8.66
N ARG A 97 25.57 -13.19 -9.99
CA ARG A 97 26.36 -14.15 -10.75
C ARG A 97 27.85 -13.85 -10.65
#